data_AF-A0A4P6TMS9-F1
#
_entry.id   AF-A0A4P6TMS9-F1
#
_cell.length_a   1.000
_cell.length_b   1.000
_cell.length_c   1.000
_cell.angle_alpha   90.00
_cell.angle_beta   90.00
_cell.angle_gamma   90.00
#
_symmetry.space_group_name_H-M   'P 1'
#
loop_
_entity.id
_entity.type
_entity.pdbx_description
1 polymer ?
#
loop_
_entity_poly.entity_id
_entity_poly.type
_entity_poly.pdbx_seq_one_letter_code
_entity_poly.pdbx_strand_id
1 'polypeptide(L)'
;MSAYTRLSTALVLGSALSCLFSSPARAESWLESASNEVQHVWNDGTLDAYLPLNTYHMRWAYTKEKIAEFNENPWGFGLGRSLRDDNDNWHALYAMAFLDSHKKVEPIAGYAYTHPFFRAGEWRAEIGYTAFITSRTDTLHSFPFPGVLPLVGISYGNLTINSTYIPGGKGNGNVLFTFAHYHF
;
A
#
# COMPACT_ATOMS: atom_id res chain seq x y z
N MET A 1 36.65 -31.99 7.31
CA MET A 1 35.58 -31.73 8.31
C MET A 1 35.79 -30.30 8.81
N SER A 2 35.16 -29.32 8.16
CA SER A 2 33.95 -28.57 8.63
C SER A 2 34.22 -27.81 9.94
N ALA A 3 33.98 -26.51 10.11
CA ALA A 3 32.93 -25.67 9.54
C ALA A 3 33.30 -24.18 9.56
N TYR A 4 32.66 -23.45 8.66
CA TYR A 4 32.71 -22.01 8.45
C TYR A 4 32.22 -21.20 9.67
N THR A 5 33.02 -20.19 10.03
CA THR A 5 32.66 -19.13 10.98
C THR A 5 31.57 -18.24 10.40
N ARG A 6 30.48 -18.10 11.14
CA ARG A 6 29.28 -17.35 10.77
C ARG A 6 29.55 -15.85 10.66
N LEU A 7 29.31 -15.28 9.48
CA LEU A 7 29.04 -13.85 9.32
C LEU A 7 27.72 -13.55 10.05
N SER A 8 27.72 -12.58 10.96
CA SER A 8 26.50 -12.06 11.54
C SER A 8 26.63 -10.55 11.75
N THR A 9 25.61 -9.85 11.27
CA THR A 9 25.14 -8.55 11.77
C THR A 9 25.95 -7.31 11.38
N ALA A 10 25.56 -6.67 10.27
CA ALA A 10 25.55 -5.20 10.15
C ALA A 10 24.84 -4.79 8.84
N LEU A 11 23.50 -4.76 8.81
CA LEU A 11 22.78 -3.95 7.82
C LEU A 11 21.33 -3.66 8.24
N VAL A 12 21.14 -2.93 9.34
CA VAL A 12 19.89 -2.22 9.60
C VAL A 12 20.26 -0.95 10.34
N LEU A 13 20.44 0.16 9.62
CA LEU A 13 20.39 1.55 10.09
C LEU A 13 20.83 2.44 8.92
N GLY A 14 19.89 2.79 8.04
CA GLY A 14 20.21 3.67 6.89
C GLY A 14 19.06 4.58 6.45
N SER A 15 17.80 4.18 6.64
CA SER A 15 16.69 4.87 5.97
C SER A 15 15.97 5.92 6.82
N ALA A 16 16.29 6.06 8.12
CA ALA A 16 15.57 6.96 9.03
C ALA A 16 16.23 8.33 9.27
N LEU A 17 17.49 8.53 8.87
CA LEU A 17 18.20 9.81 9.10
C LEU A 17 18.00 10.86 7.99
N SER A 18 17.50 10.48 6.81
CA SER A 18 17.44 11.39 5.65
C SER A 18 16.39 12.50 5.81
N CYS A 19 15.40 12.33 6.68
CA CYS A 19 14.40 13.36 6.95
C CYS A 19 14.93 14.52 7.84
N LEU A 20 16.00 14.30 8.62
CA LEU A 20 16.51 15.32 9.55
C LEU A 20 17.51 16.30 8.91
N PHE A 21 17.97 16.04 7.68
CA PHE A 21 18.98 16.85 6.97
C PHE A 21 18.54 17.31 5.57
N SER A 22 17.25 17.32 5.29
CA SER A 22 16.74 17.85 4.02
C SER A 22 16.82 19.38 4.04
N SER A 23 17.69 19.97 3.21
CA SER A 23 17.71 21.43 3.02
C SER A 23 16.37 21.90 2.41
N PRO A 24 15.92 23.14 2.68
CA PRO A 24 14.66 23.68 2.15
C PRO A 24 14.52 23.49 0.63
N ALA A 25 15.57 23.82 -0.14
CA ALA A 25 15.59 23.62 -1.59
C ALA A 25 15.43 22.15 -2.03
N ARG A 26 15.92 21.21 -1.23
CA ARG A 26 15.74 19.77 -1.50
C ARG A 26 14.30 19.35 -1.19
N ALA A 27 13.72 19.84 -0.09
CA ALA A 27 12.33 19.58 0.27
C ALA A 27 11.35 20.16 -0.77
N GLU A 28 11.59 21.40 -1.24
CA GLU A 28 10.83 22.02 -2.32
C GLU A 28 10.90 21.19 -3.61
N SER A 29 12.10 20.73 -3.99
CA SER A 29 12.28 19.84 -5.15
C SER A 29 11.51 18.52 -5.02
N TRP A 30 11.48 17.89 -3.83
CA TRP A 30 10.73 16.65 -3.62
C TRP A 30 9.21 16.88 -3.67
N LEU A 31 8.73 17.99 -3.12
CA LEU A 31 7.31 18.35 -3.15
C LEU A 31 6.85 18.66 -4.58
N GLU A 32 7.67 19.36 -5.36
CA GLU A 32 7.42 19.63 -6.77
C GLU A 32 7.36 18.32 -7.56
N SER A 33 8.32 17.42 -7.37
CA SER A 33 8.28 16.09 -8.01
C SER A 33 7.02 15.32 -7.64
N ALA A 34 6.66 15.24 -6.35
CA ALA A 34 5.44 14.55 -5.91
C ALA A 34 4.17 15.18 -6.50
N SER A 35 4.11 16.52 -6.56
CA SER A 35 3.02 17.25 -7.19
C SER A 35 2.92 16.94 -8.68
N ASN A 36 4.06 16.90 -9.38
CA ASN A 36 4.10 16.60 -10.81
C ASN A 36 3.64 15.17 -11.09
N GLU A 37 4.05 14.19 -10.28
CA GLU A 37 3.58 12.80 -10.39
C GLU A 37 2.06 12.70 -10.19
N VAL A 38 1.51 13.36 -9.17
CA VAL A 38 0.06 13.40 -8.94
C VAL A 38 -0.66 14.05 -10.11
N GLN A 39 -0.16 15.19 -10.62
CA GLN A 39 -0.77 15.88 -11.76
C GLN A 39 -0.69 15.04 -13.03
N HIS A 40 0.40 14.35 -13.27
CA HIS A 40 0.59 13.47 -14.41
C HIS A 40 -0.47 12.36 -14.41
N VAL A 41 -0.63 11.63 -13.30
CA VAL A 41 -1.67 10.60 -13.17
C VAL A 41 -3.08 11.19 -13.28
N TRP A 42 -3.31 12.37 -12.68
CA TRP A 42 -4.61 13.03 -12.72
C TRP A 42 -5.03 13.44 -14.14
N ASN A 43 -4.10 13.97 -14.93
CA ASN A 43 -4.38 14.45 -16.27
C ASN A 43 -4.45 13.30 -17.28
N ASP A 44 -3.44 12.42 -17.26
CA ASP A 44 -3.18 11.47 -18.34
C ASP A 44 -3.58 10.02 -18.01
N GLY A 45 -3.82 9.71 -16.73
CA GLY A 45 -4.24 8.37 -16.31
C GLY A 45 -5.65 8.00 -16.79
N THR A 46 -5.89 6.72 -17.05
CA THR A 46 -7.20 6.17 -17.44
C THR A 46 -7.86 5.47 -16.25
N LEU A 47 -9.15 5.12 -16.41
CA LEU A 47 -9.99 4.63 -15.33
C LEU A 47 -9.51 3.28 -14.79
N ASP A 48 -9.51 3.17 -13.47
CA ASP A 48 -9.40 1.90 -12.75
C ASP A 48 -10.62 1.66 -11.86
N ALA A 49 -10.98 0.38 -11.68
CA ALA A 49 -11.85 -0.07 -10.61
C ALA A 49 -11.08 -0.88 -9.56
N TYR A 50 -11.41 -0.69 -8.28
CA TYR A 50 -10.78 -1.35 -7.15
C TYR A 50 -11.80 -2.18 -6.37
N LEU A 51 -11.44 -3.41 -6.04
CA LEU A 51 -12.27 -4.33 -5.27
C LEU A 51 -11.47 -4.88 -4.08
N PRO A 52 -11.75 -4.41 -2.86
CA PRO A 52 -11.30 -5.05 -1.63
C PRO A 52 -11.72 -6.52 -1.56
N LEU A 53 -10.79 -7.41 -1.25
CA LEU A 53 -11.03 -8.86 -1.28
C LEU A 53 -10.98 -9.49 0.11
N ASN A 54 -9.92 -9.20 0.87
CA ASN A 54 -9.67 -9.87 2.14
C ASN A 54 -8.79 -9.05 3.06
N THR A 55 -9.05 -9.16 4.36
CA THR A 55 -8.19 -8.65 5.42
C THR A 55 -7.74 -9.82 6.29
N TYR A 56 -6.44 -10.04 6.44
CA TYR A 56 -5.90 -11.13 7.23
C TYR A 56 -5.14 -10.61 8.46
N HIS A 57 -5.66 -10.90 9.65
CA HIS A 57 -4.98 -10.60 10.90
C HIS A 57 -3.92 -11.66 11.19
N MET A 58 -2.66 -11.26 11.35
CA MET A 58 -1.58 -12.21 11.57
C MET A 58 -1.81 -13.04 12.83
N ARG A 59 -1.91 -14.37 12.69
CA ARG A 59 -2.28 -15.29 13.79
C ARG A 59 -1.29 -15.31 14.96
N TRP A 60 -0.06 -14.82 14.76
CA TRP A 60 0.93 -14.66 15.81
C TRP A 60 0.71 -13.38 16.66
N ALA A 61 -0.07 -12.42 16.16
CA ALA A 61 -0.32 -11.13 16.83
C ALA A 61 -1.64 -11.07 17.61
N TYR A 62 -2.55 -12.03 17.40
CA TYR A 62 -3.90 -12.05 17.95
C TYR A 62 -4.29 -13.43 18.49
N THR A 63 -5.14 -13.47 19.53
CA THR A 63 -5.77 -14.72 19.96
C THR A 63 -6.89 -15.12 19.01
N LYS A 64 -7.29 -16.39 19.03
CA LYS A 64 -8.38 -16.89 18.17
C LYS A 64 -9.70 -16.22 18.49
N GLU A 65 -9.96 -15.97 19.76
CA GLU A 65 -11.16 -15.30 20.27
C GLU A 65 -11.24 -13.88 19.71
N LYS A 66 -10.11 -13.16 19.71
CA LYS A 66 -10.07 -11.79 19.19
C LYS A 66 -10.27 -11.73 17.68
N ILE A 67 -9.68 -12.68 16.93
CA ILE A 67 -9.88 -12.77 15.48
C ILE A 67 -11.34 -13.05 15.14
N ALA A 68 -12.03 -13.89 15.93
CA ALA A 68 -13.43 -14.21 15.70
C ALA A 68 -14.39 -13.01 15.85
N GLU A 69 -13.96 -11.94 16.53
CA GLU A 69 -14.70 -10.68 16.62
C GLU A 69 -14.53 -9.80 15.37
N PHE A 70 -13.48 -10.03 14.57
CA PHE A 70 -13.13 -9.16 13.45
C PHE A 70 -13.75 -9.58 12.12
N ASN A 71 -14.11 -8.58 11.32
CA ASN A 71 -14.45 -8.75 9.92
C ASN A 71 -13.17 -8.89 9.07
N GLU A 72 -12.96 -10.07 8.48
CA GLU A 72 -11.88 -10.33 7.51
C GLU A 72 -12.33 -10.18 6.04
N ASN A 73 -13.61 -9.83 5.81
CA ASN A 73 -14.17 -9.58 4.48
C ASN A 73 -14.47 -8.08 4.31
N PRO A 74 -13.50 -7.27 3.86
CA PRO A 74 -13.62 -5.82 3.81
C PRO A 74 -14.46 -5.37 2.60
N TRP A 75 -15.72 -5.82 2.49
CA TRP A 75 -16.56 -5.50 1.34
C TRP A 75 -16.61 -4.00 1.08
N GLY A 76 -16.41 -3.63 -0.18
CA GLY A 76 -16.26 -2.25 -0.57
C GLY A 76 -15.99 -2.13 -2.06
N PHE A 77 -15.70 -0.92 -2.48
CA PHE A 77 -15.38 -0.60 -3.86
C PHE A 77 -14.55 0.68 -3.92
N GLY A 78 -13.83 0.86 -5.01
CA GLY A 78 -13.21 2.13 -5.32
C GLY A 78 -13.01 2.36 -6.81
N LEU A 79 -12.65 3.59 -7.11
CA LEU A 79 -12.31 4.06 -8.45
C LEU A 79 -11.00 4.83 -8.37
N GLY A 80 -10.33 4.91 -9.51
CA GLY A 80 -9.12 5.69 -9.60
C GLY A 80 -8.74 6.00 -11.04
N ARG A 81 -7.57 6.62 -11.16
CA ARG A 81 -6.90 6.82 -12.43
C ARG A 81 -5.49 6.26 -12.31
N SER A 82 -5.02 5.54 -13.31
CA SER A 82 -3.63 5.11 -13.37
C SER A 82 -3.05 5.16 -14.77
N LEU A 83 -1.73 5.09 -14.81
CA LEU A 83 -0.95 4.93 -16.02
C LEU A 83 0.27 4.05 -15.71
N ARG A 84 0.88 3.53 -16.78
CA ARG A 84 2.23 2.97 -16.71
C ARG A 84 3.21 3.88 -17.43
N ASP A 85 4.36 4.11 -16.83
CA ASP A 85 5.43 4.93 -17.43
C ASP A 85 6.28 4.12 -18.43
N ASP A 86 7.27 4.77 -19.04
CA ASP A 86 8.19 4.14 -20.01
C ASP A 86 9.01 2.97 -19.42
N ASN A 87 9.10 2.87 -18.09
CA ASN A 87 9.78 1.79 -17.39
C ASN A 87 8.81 0.68 -16.93
N ASP A 88 7.55 0.73 -17.36
CA ASP A 88 6.46 -0.14 -16.92
C ASP A 88 6.16 0.00 -15.41
N ASN A 89 6.59 1.09 -14.76
CA ASN A 89 6.16 1.41 -13.41
C ASN A 89 4.70 1.81 -13.44
N TRP A 90 3.91 1.36 -12.47
CA TRP A 90 2.51 1.72 -12.33
C TRP A 90 2.36 2.87 -11.34
N HIS A 91 1.62 3.90 -11.74
CA HIS A 91 1.33 5.10 -10.96
C HIS A 91 -0.19 5.27 -10.89
N ALA A 92 -0.75 5.40 -9.69
CA ALA A 92 -2.20 5.47 -9.53
C ALA A 92 -2.64 6.47 -8.48
N LEU A 93 -3.74 7.15 -8.76
CA LEU A 93 -4.56 7.88 -7.80
C LEU A 93 -5.84 7.10 -7.58
N TYR A 94 -6.18 6.78 -6.34
CA TYR A 94 -7.34 5.97 -6.04
C TYR A 94 -8.14 6.55 -4.88
N ALA A 95 -9.42 6.20 -4.85
CA ALA A 95 -10.29 6.34 -3.69
C ALA A 95 -11.12 5.06 -3.53
N MET A 96 -11.14 4.51 -2.33
CA MET A 96 -11.94 3.34 -1.96
C MET A 96 -12.77 3.65 -0.70
N ALA A 97 -13.87 2.94 -0.54
CA ALA A 97 -14.57 2.82 0.73
C ALA A 97 -14.89 1.35 0.98
N PHE A 98 -14.58 0.86 2.18
CA PHE A 98 -14.77 -0.53 2.55
C PHE A 98 -15.13 -0.71 4.01
N LEU A 99 -15.62 -1.90 4.37
CA LEU A 99 -15.89 -2.25 5.76
C LEU A 99 -14.58 -2.57 6.52
N ASP A 100 -14.38 -1.89 7.65
CA ASP A 100 -13.30 -2.15 8.59
C ASP A 100 -13.54 -3.44 9.40
N SER A 101 -12.63 -3.74 10.33
CA SER A 101 -12.70 -4.92 11.21
C SER A 101 -13.94 -4.92 12.12
N HIS A 102 -14.60 -3.79 12.34
CA HIS A 102 -15.83 -3.63 13.12
C HIS A 102 -17.07 -3.42 12.23
N LYS A 103 -16.96 -3.69 10.92
CA LYS A 103 -18.02 -3.51 9.91
C LYS A 103 -18.52 -2.08 9.77
N LYS A 104 -17.63 -1.10 9.97
CA LYS A 104 -17.91 0.31 9.74
C LYS A 104 -17.20 0.76 8.45
N VAL A 105 -17.78 1.73 7.76
CA VAL A 105 -17.20 2.24 6.52
C VAL A 105 -15.91 3.01 6.83
N GLU A 106 -14.82 2.61 6.20
CA GLU A 106 -13.51 3.25 6.20
C GLU A 106 -13.24 3.78 4.77
N PRO A 107 -13.29 5.12 4.56
CA PRO A 107 -12.85 5.73 3.32
C PRO A 107 -11.33 5.90 3.30
N ILE A 108 -10.71 5.64 2.14
CA ILE A 108 -9.29 5.86 1.88
C ILE A 108 -9.13 6.52 0.51
N ALA A 109 -8.20 7.47 0.40
CA ALA A 109 -7.77 8.00 -0.88
C ALA A 109 -6.26 8.19 -0.88
N GLY A 110 -5.60 7.92 -2.00
CA GLY A 110 -4.16 7.97 -2.02
C GLY A 110 -3.53 7.85 -3.40
N TYR A 111 -2.21 7.90 -3.36
CA TYR A 111 -1.32 7.59 -4.47
C TYR A 111 -0.70 6.20 -4.25
N ALA A 112 -0.55 5.42 -5.31
CA ALA A 112 0.16 4.16 -5.31
C ALA A 112 1.20 4.13 -6.42
N TYR A 113 2.33 3.49 -6.13
CA TYR A 113 3.41 3.26 -7.07
C TYR A 113 3.88 1.81 -6.95
N THR A 114 4.09 1.13 -8.08
CA THR A 114 4.77 -0.18 -8.10
C THR A 114 5.74 -0.31 -9.27
N HIS A 115 6.87 -0.97 -9.01
CA HIS A 115 7.86 -1.36 -9.99
C HIS A 115 7.80 -2.88 -10.22
N PRO A 116 7.72 -3.36 -11.48
CA PRO A 116 7.74 -4.78 -11.80
C PRO A 116 9.17 -5.34 -11.72
N PHE A 117 9.44 -6.21 -10.74
CA PHE A 117 10.74 -6.87 -10.59
C PHE A 117 10.84 -8.20 -11.36
N PHE A 118 9.71 -8.73 -11.84
CA PHE A 118 9.65 -9.92 -12.68
C PHE A 118 8.57 -9.78 -13.75
N ARG A 119 8.86 -10.26 -14.96
CA ARG A 119 7.97 -10.20 -16.13
C ARG A 119 8.03 -11.50 -16.95
N ALA A 120 6.88 -12.01 -17.36
CA ALA A 120 6.76 -13.17 -18.25
C ALA A 120 5.48 -13.10 -19.10
N GLY A 121 5.59 -12.62 -20.34
CA GLY A 121 4.43 -12.33 -21.17
C GLY A 121 3.57 -11.24 -20.54
N GLU A 122 2.28 -11.50 -20.33
CA GLU A 122 1.35 -10.58 -19.65
C GLU A 122 1.48 -10.60 -18.12
N TRP A 123 2.26 -11.53 -17.56
CA TRP A 123 2.48 -11.63 -16.13
C TRP A 123 3.50 -10.62 -15.62
N ARG A 124 3.18 -9.99 -14.48
CA ARG A 124 4.09 -9.15 -13.70
C ARG A 124 4.04 -9.53 -12.24
N ALA A 125 5.19 -9.47 -11.56
CA ALA A 125 5.26 -9.40 -10.11
C ALA A 125 5.92 -8.08 -9.72
N GLU A 126 5.28 -7.37 -8.79
CA GLU A 126 5.52 -5.94 -8.58
C GLU A 126 5.68 -5.63 -7.09
N ILE A 127 6.49 -4.62 -6.79
CA ILE A 127 6.70 -4.11 -5.43
C ILE A 127 6.73 -2.59 -5.45
N GLY A 128 6.22 -1.97 -4.39
CA GLY A 128 6.27 -0.53 -4.23
C GLY A 128 5.61 -0.08 -2.94
N TYR A 129 4.85 1.01 -3.02
CA TYR A 129 4.24 1.64 -1.86
C TYR A 129 2.94 2.34 -2.21
N THR A 130 2.18 2.68 -1.17
CA THR A 130 1.08 3.63 -1.27
C THR A 130 1.18 4.67 -0.17
N ALA A 131 0.91 5.93 -0.52
CA ALA A 131 0.75 7.04 0.41
C ALA A 131 -0.69 7.51 0.34
N PHE A 132 -1.39 7.58 1.47
CA PHE A 132 -2.82 7.80 1.50
C PHE A 132 -3.26 8.60 2.72
N ILE A 133 -4.51 9.04 2.67
CA ILE A 133 -5.27 9.55 3.80
C ILE A 133 -6.46 8.61 3.99
N THR A 134 -6.69 8.17 5.22
CA THR A 134 -7.86 7.37 5.59
C THR A 134 -8.54 7.99 6.81
N SER A 135 -9.78 7.60 7.07
CA SER A 135 -10.48 7.94 8.31
C SER A 135 -11.18 6.71 8.87
N ARG A 136 -11.09 6.53 10.18
CA ARG A 136 -11.79 5.44 10.88
C ARG A 136 -12.59 5.99 12.03
N THR A 137 -13.80 5.48 12.20
CA THR A 137 -14.69 5.93 13.28
C THR A 137 -14.17 5.60 14.69
N ASP A 138 -13.32 4.59 14.83
CA ASP A 138 -12.70 4.16 16.08
C ASP A 138 -11.36 4.87 16.37
N THR A 139 -10.86 5.68 15.43
CA THR A 139 -9.54 6.31 15.50
C THR A 139 -9.66 7.82 15.37
N LEU A 140 -8.98 8.58 16.23
CA LEU A 140 -8.91 10.06 16.17
C LEU A 140 -10.27 10.78 15.99
N HIS A 141 -11.37 10.23 16.53
CA HIS A 141 -12.73 10.76 16.34
C HIS A 141 -13.13 10.94 14.86
N SER A 142 -12.71 10.03 13.97
CA SER A 142 -12.90 10.13 12.51
C SER A 142 -12.15 11.28 11.84
N PHE A 143 -11.17 11.89 12.51
CA PHE A 143 -10.28 12.84 11.88
C PHE A 143 -9.38 12.11 10.86
N PRO A 144 -9.32 12.56 9.59
CA PRO A 144 -8.49 11.90 8.59
C PRO A 144 -7.00 11.95 8.97
N PHE A 145 -6.30 10.84 8.77
CA PHE A 145 -4.88 10.73 9.07
C PHE A 145 -4.10 10.17 7.88
N PRO A 146 -2.85 10.63 7.67
CA PRO A 146 -2.02 10.13 6.59
C PRO A 146 -1.38 8.79 6.97
N GLY A 147 -1.05 8.00 5.95
CA GLY A 147 -0.32 6.74 6.07
C GLY A 147 0.55 6.48 4.85
N VAL A 148 1.62 5.71 5.05
CA VAL A 148 2.43 5.15 3.97
C VAL A 148 2.66 3.68 4.27
N LEU A 149 2.35 2.82 3.31
CA LEU A 149 2.46 1.36 3.48
C LEU A 149 3.15 0.72 2.27
N PRO A 150 3.84 -0.42 2.45
CA PRO A 150 4.37 -1.19 1.34
C PRO A 150 3.23 -1.77 0.49
N LEU A 151 3.51 -2.00 -0.79
CA LEU A 151 2.59 -2.63 -1.72
C LEU A 151 3.32 -3.74 -2.47
N VAL A 152 2.67 -4.88 -2.63
CA VAL A 152 3.11 -5.96 -3.53
C VAL A 152 1.96 -6.36 -4.43
N GLY A 153 2.26 -6.71 -5.67
CA GLY A 153 1.26 -7.01 -6.69
C GLY A 153 1.65 -8.19 -7.58
N ILE A 154 0.63 -8.92 -8.04
CA ILE A 154 0.75 -9.87 -9.15
C ILE A 154 -0.30 -9.51 -10.18
N SER A 155 0.13 -9.36 -11.42
CA SER A 155 -0.68 -8.77 -12.50
C SER A 155 -0.69 -9.69 -13.71
N TYR A 156 -1.83 -9.75 -14.40
CA TYR A 156 -2.02 -10.44 -15.67
C TYR A 156 -2.83 -9.52 -16.60
N GLY A 157 -2.17 -8.97 -17.61
CA GLY A 157 -2.77 -7.96 -18.50
C GLY A 157 -3.20 -6.73 -17.70
N ASN A 158 -4.50 -6.46 -17.68
CA ASN A 158 -5.13 -5.32 -17.00
C ASN A 158 -5.61 -5.62 -15.57
N LEU A 159 -5.58 -6.89 -15.13
CA LEU A 159 -6.01 -7.29 -13.79
C LEU A 159 -4.80 -7.45 -12.88
N THR A 160 -4.87 -6.86 -11.69
CA THR A 160 -3.83 -6.95 -10.68
C THR A 160 -4.42 -7.30 -9.32
N ILE A 161 -3.79 -8.22 -8.60
CA ILE A 161 -4.06 -8.48 -7.19
C ILE A 161 -2.94 -7.86 -6.36
N ASN A 162 -3.29 -6.85 -5.57
CA ASN A 162 -2.38 -6.15 -4.68
C ASN A 162 -2.58 -6.55 -3.24
N SER A 163 -1.52 -6.44 -2.43
CA SER A 163 -1.59 -6.53 -0.98
C SER A 163 -0.69 -5.52 -0.31
N THR A 164 -1.19 -4.94 0.77
CA THR A 164 -0.46 -4.01 1.64
C THR A 164 -0.41 -4.54 3.06
N TYR A 165 0.69 -4.28 3.77
CA TYR A 165 0.88 -4.73 5.15
C TYR A 165 0.83 -3.54 6.10
N ILE A 166 -0.14 -3.56 7.01
CA ILE A 166 -0.29 -2.58 8.09
C ILE A 166 0.54 -3.06 9.30
N PRO A 167 1.68 -2.43 9.63
CA PRO A 167 2.50 -2.82 10.77
C PRO A 167 1.82 -2.45 12.09
N GLY A 168 2.13 -3.18 13.16
CA GLY A 168 1.66 -2.84 14.51
C GLY A 168 2.19 -3.76 15.61
N GLY A 169 1.58 -3.66 16.79
CA GLY A 169 1.91 -4.47 17.97
C GLY A 169 0.99 -5.68 18.17
N LYS A 170 1.05 -6.30 19.35
CA LYS A 170 0.07 -7.34 19.72
C LYS A 170 -1.30 -6.71 19.89
N GLY A 171 -2.32 -7.27 19.22
CA GLY A 171 -3.69 -6.78 19.30
C GLY A 171 -4.01 -5.52 18.49
N ASN A 172 -3.05 -4.92 17.78
CA ASN A 172 -3.28 -3.77 16.91
C ASN A 172 -2.30 -3.77 15.71
N GLY A 173 -2.79 -3.62 14.48
CA GLY A 173 -2.00 -3.76 13.26
C GLY A 173 -1.55 -5.21 13.00
N ASN A 174 -0.44 -5.41 12.29
CA ASN A 174 -0.06 -6.73 11.76
C ASN A 174 -1.19 -7.36 10.94
N VAL A 175 -1.65 -6.59 9.95
CA VAL A 175 -2.78 -6.94 9.09
C VAL A 175 -2.32 -6.91 7.64
N LEU A 176 -2.71 -7.90 6.86
CA LEU A 176 -2.55 -7.89 5.41
C LEU A 176 -3.89 -7.52 4.78
N PHE A 177 -3.92 -6.45 4.00
CA PHE A 177 -5.10 -6.02 3.24
C PHE A 177 -4.88 -6.30 1.76
N THR A 178 -5.76 -7.10 1.16
CA THR A 178 -5.68 -7.55 -0.23
C THR A 178 -6.84 -6.98 -1.03
N PHE A 179 -6.54 -6.42 -2.19
CA PHE A 179 -7.52 -5.85 -3.12
C PHE A 179 -7.13 -6.14 -4.58
N ALA A 180 -8.13 -6.31 -5.43
CA ALA A 180 -7.93 -6.32 -6.87
C ALA A 180 -8.03 -4.89 -7.42
N HIS A 181 -7.29 -4.60 -8.48
CA HIS A 181 -7.63 -3.49 -9.37
C HIS A 181 -7.71 -3.98 -10.81
N TYR A 182 -8.60 -3.38 -11.59
CA TYR A 182 -8.75 -3.60 -13.02
C TYR A 182 -8.62 -2.28 -13.77
N HIS A 183 -7.72 -2.26 -14.74
CA HIS A 183 -7.45 -1.13 -15.62
C HIS A 183 -8.27 -1.21 -16.91
N PHE A 184 -8.98 -0.14 -17.28
CA PHE A 184 -9.86 -0.10 -18.45
C PHE A 184 -9.17 0.41 -19.71
#